data_AF-A0A954I0W2-F1
#
_entry.id   AF-A0A954I0W2-F1
#
_cell.length_a   1.000
_cell.length_b   1.000
_cell.length_c   1.000
_cell.angle_alpha   90.00
_cell.angle_beta   90.00
_cell.angle_gamma   90.00
#
_symmetry.space_group_name_H-M   'P 1'
#
loop_
_entity.id
_entity.type
_entity.pdbx_description
1 polymer ?
#
loop_
_entity_poly.entity_id
_entity_poly.type
_entity_poly.pdbx_seq_one_letter_code
_entity_poly.pdbx_strand_id
1 'polypeptide(L)'
;MTTYLVATLARYVLVEAADEHEARVKGQAALYDLYADLRERLGREVPIEIRTIRPATDEEIELMRWHNDMVDREMEWQARRHGE
;
A
#
# COMPACT_ATOMS: atom_id res chain seq x y z
N MET A 1 -11.19 -11.53 8.17
CA MET A 1 -10.55 -10.87 7.02
C MET A 1 -9.11 -11.32 6.98
N THR A 2 -8.55 -11.45 5.78
CA THR A 2 -7.18 -11.91 5.53
C THR A 2 -6.41 -10.78 4.86
N THR A 3 -5.13 -10.61 5.21
CA THR A 3 -4.26 -9.68 4.50
C THR A 3 -3.75 -10.33 3.22
N TYR A 4 -3.99 -9.68 2.10
CA TYR A 4 -3.52 -10.11 0.78
C TYR A 4 -2.41 -9.21 0.29
N LEU A 5 -1.38 -9.81 -0.31
CA LEU A 5 -0.41 -9.14 -1.15
C LEU A 5 -0.96 -9.02 -2.56
N VAL A 6 -1.03 -7.79 -3.06
CA VAL A 6 -1.43 -7.46 -4.43
C VAL A 6 -0.28 -6.76 -5.11
N ALA A 7 0.30 -7.41 -6.12
CA ALA A 7 1.53 -6.94 -6.75
C ALA A 7 1.40 -6.77 -8.26
N THR A 8 2.03 -5.69 -8.73
CA THR A 8 2.44 -5.47 -10.11
C THR A 8 3.87 -5.98 -10.31
N LEU A 9 4.45 -5.75 -11.49
CA LEU A 9 5.88 -6.01 -11.72
C LEU A 9 6.81 -5.17 -10.82
N ALA A 10 6.42 -3.93 -10.50
CA ALA A 10 7.34 -2.95 -9.90
C ALA A 10 6.99 -2.58 -8.47
N ARG A 11 5.74 -2.79 -8.05
CA ARG A 11 5.20 -2.37 -6.75
C ARG A 11 4.18 -3.37 -6.24
N TYR A 12 4.03 -3.43 -4.93
CA TYR A 12 3.00 -4.20 -4.26
C TYR A 12 2.38 -3.40 -3.12
N VAL A 13 1.18 -3.81 -2.72
CA VAL A 13 0.45 -3.30 -1.56
C VAL A 13 -0.09 -4.48 -0.76
N LEU A 14 -0.29 -4.27 0.54
CA LEU A 14 -1.01 -5.21 1.40
C LEU A 14 -2.39 -4.64 1.72
N VAL A 15 -3.44 -5.45 1.57
CA VAL A 15 -4.83 -5.03 1.81
C VAL A 15 -5.60 -6.10 2.58
N GLU A 16 -6.46 -5.68 3.50
CA GLU A 16 -7.41 -6.59 4.16
C GLU A 16 -8.63 -6.85 3.27
N ALA A 17 -8.92 -8.12 3.02
CA ALA A 17 -10.03 -8.56 2.19
C ALA A 17 -10.60 -9.90 2.68
N ALA A 18 -11.84 -10.21 2.28
CA ALA A 18 -12.48 -11.49 2.52
C ALA A 18 -12.03 -12.57 1.53
N ASP A 19 -11.72 -12.17 0.29
CA ASP A 19 -11.28 -13.05 -0.79
C ASP A 19 -10.35 -12.33 -1.79
N GLU A 20 -9.84 -13.08 -2.78
CA GLU A 20 -8.94 -12.55 -3.81
C GLU A 20 -9.61 -11.52 -4.73
N HIS A 21 -10.93 -11.59 -4.93
CA HIS A 21 -11.65 -10.64 -5.78
C HIS A 21 -11.72 -9.28 -5.09
N GLU A 22 -12.12 -9.25 -3.83
CA GLU A 22 -12.11 -8.05 -3.01
C GLU A 22 -10.68 -7.51 -2.85
N ALA A 23 -9.69 -8.38 -2.65
CA ALA A 23 -8.29 -8.00 -2.61
C ALA A 23 -7.86 -7.32 -3.91
N ARG A 24 -8.27 -7.83 -5.08
CA ARG A 24 -7.97 -7.21 -6.38
C ARG A 24 -8.51 -5.79 -6.47
N VAL A 25 -9.78 -5.59 -6.11
CA VAL A 25 -10.44 -4.28 -6.19
C VAL A 25 -9.77 -3.28 -5.26
N LYS A 26 -9.56 -3.65 -3.99
CA LYS A 26 -8.89 -2.80 -3.00
C LYS A 26 -7.44 -2.53 -3.37
N GLY A 27 -6.71 -3.55 -3.78
CA GLY A 27 -5.32 -3.46 -4.19
C GLY A 27 -5.14 -2.58 -5.43
N GLN A 28 -6.06 -2.62 -6.40
CA GLN A 28 -6.02 -1.73 -7.55
C GLN A 28 -6.17 -0.26 -7.17
N ALA A 29 -7.09 0.06 -6.25
CA ALA A 29 -7.26 1.42 -5.74
C ALA A 29 -6.01 1.90 -4.98
N ALA A 30 -5.48 1.08 -4.07
CA ALA A 30 -4.27 1.42 -3.31
C ALA A 30 -3.02 1.57 -4.21
N LEU A 31 -2.87 0.72 -5.23
CA LEU A 31 -1.82 0.87 -6.24
C LEU A 31 -2.00 2.16 -7.04
N TYR A 32 -3.25 2.53 -7.38
CA TYR A 32 -3.52 3.80 -8.04
C TYR A 32 -3.04 4.97 -7.20
N ASP A 33 -3.34 5.00 -5.91
CA ASP A 33 -2.87 6.07 -5.02
C ASP A 33 -1.34 6.08 -4.91
N LEU A 34 -0.71 4.90 -4.79
CA LEU A 34 0.75 4.77 -4.72
C LEU A 34 1.45 5.32 -5.99
N TYR A 35 0.80 5.26 -7.14
CA TYR A 35 1.32 5.79 -8.41
C TYR A 35 0.99 7.27 -8.66
N ALA A 36 0.31 7.98 -7.75
CA ALA A 36 -0.11 9.38 -7.94
C ALA A 36 1.06 10.31 -8.31
N ASP A 37 2.12 10.33 -7.52
CA ASP A 37 3.31 11.15 -7.78
C ASP A 37 3.98 10.81 -9.13
N LEU A 38 3.94 9.53 -9.53
CA LEU A 38 4.52 9.10 -10.80
C LEU A 38 3.65 9.56 -11.98
N ARG A 39 2.33 9.50 -11.85
CA ARG A 39 1.40 10.03 -12.87
C ARG A 39 1.55 11.53 -13.03
N GLU A 40 1.64 12.27 -11.91
CA GLU A 40 1.87 13.71 -11.93
C GLU A 40 3.18 14.05 -12.64
N ARG A 41 4.28 13.37 -12.27
CA ARG A 41 5.60 13.59 -12.88
C ARG A 41 5.67 13.24 -14.36
N LEU A 42 4.98 12.19 -14.79
CA LEU A 42 5.01 11.74 -16.19
C LEU A 42 3.95 12.42 -17.06
N GLY A 43 3.00 13.15 -16.47
CA GLY A 43 1.88 13.77 -17.18
C GLY A 43 0.97 12.78 -17.90
N ARG A 44 0.97 11.50 -17.49
CA ARG A 44 0.15 10.44 -18.10
C ARG A 44 -0.23 9.37 -17.10
N GLU A 45 -1.30 8.64 -17.43
CA GLU A 45 -1.72 7.44 -16.72
C GLU A 45 -0.63 6.35 -16.77
N VAL A 46 -0.47 5.66 -15.64
CA VAL A 46 0.44 4.52 -15.50
C VAL A 46 -0.43 3.26 -15.46
N PRO A 47 -0.33 2.36 -16.44
CA PRO A 47 -1.10 1.13 -16.45
C PRO A 47 -0.77 0.28 -15.22
N ILE A 48 -1.80 -0.14 -14.49
CA ILE A 48 -1.68 -1.03 -13.33
C ILE A 48 -2.04 -2.44 -13.77
N GLU A 49 -1.01 -3.23 -14.08
CA GLU A 49 -1.16 -4.66 -14.36
C GLU A 49 -0.87 -5.47 -13.09
N ILE A 50 -1.93 -5.93 -12.41
CA ILE A 50 -1.81 -6.82 -11.25
C ILE A 50 -1.44 -8.22 -11.75
N ARG A 51 -0.25 -8.69 -11.34
CA ARG A 51 0.33 -9.99 -11.72
C ARG A 51 0.17 -11.04 -10.64
N THR A 52 0.14 -10.63 -9.38
CA THR A 52 0.05 -11.55 -8.24
C THR A 52 -0.99 -11.06 -7.26
N ILE A 53 -1.84 -11.99 -6.82
CA ILE A 53 -2.73 -11.84 -5.66
C ILE A 53 -2.58 -13.12 -4.85
N ARG A 54 -2.22 -12.99 -3.58
CA ARG A 54 -2.14 -14.12 -2.65
C ARG A 54 -2.27 -13.63 -1.22
N PRO A 55 -2.58 -14.51 -0.24
CA PRO A 55 -2.37 -14.18 1.16
C PRO A 55 -0.94 -13.69 1.39
N ALA A 56 -0.80 -12.63 2.18
CA ALA A 56 0.49 -12.12 2.63
C ALA A 56 1.13 -13.11 3.61
N THR A 57 2.45 -13.18 3.62
CA THR A 57 3.16 -13.96 4.64
C THR A 57 3.18 -13.21 5.96
N ASP A 58 3.40 -13.92 7.06
CA ASP A 58 3.51 -13.29 8.38
C ASP A 58 4.63 -12.23 8.42
N GLU A 59 5.77 -12.50 7.77
CA GLU A 59 6.89 -11.56 7.65
C GLU A 59 6.51 -10.28 6.88
N GLU A 60 5.74 -10.39 5.80
CA GLU A 60 5.24 -9.24 5.04
C GLU A 60 4.29 -8.38 5.89
N ILE A 61 3.42 -9.04 6.66
CA ILE A 61 2.47 -8.39 7.57
C ILE A 61 3.23 -7.69 8.71
N GLU A 62 4.22 -8.35 9.30
CA GLU A 62 5.04 -7.77 10.37
C GLU A 62 5.81 -6.54 9.88
N LEU A 63 6.41 -6.62 8.69
CA LEU A 63 7.12 -5.49 8.10
C LEU A 63 6.20 -4.29 7.85
N MET A 64 4.99 -4.54 7.34
CA MET A 64 3.97 -3.50 7.16
C MET A 64 3.57 -2.86 8.49
N ARG A 65 3.32 -3.67 9.53
CA ARG A 65 2.97 -3.15 10.86
C ARG A 65 4.08 -2.28 11.43
N TRP A 66 5.32 -2.75 11.35
CA TRP A 66 6.48 -1.96 11.78
C TRP A 66 6.61 -0.63 11.00
N HIS A 67 6.38 -0.66 9.69
CA HIS A 67 6.40 0.56 8.88
C HIS A 67 5.33 1.56 9.33
N ASN A 68 4.09 1.10 9.55
CA ASN A 68 3.00 1.95 10.00
C ASN A 68 3.29 2.56 11.38
N ASP A 69 3.78 1.76 12.32
CA ASP A 69 4.19 2.24 13.66
C ASP A 69 5.26 3.34 13.57
N MET A 70 6.20 3.22 12.62
CA MET A 70 7.24 4.23 12.40
C MET A 70 6.68 5.52 11.78
N VAL A 71 5.75 5.40 10.83
CA VAL A 71 5.08 6.56 10.23
C VAL A 71 4.27 7.30 11.29
N ASP A 72 3.49 6.60 12.11
CA ASP A 72 2.68 7.20 13.16
C ASP A 72 3.54 7.96 14.17
N ARG A 73 4.67 7.37 14.61
CA ARG A 73 5.64 8.03 15.50
C ARG A 73 6.24 9.28 14.88
N GLU A 74 6.56 9.26 13.59
CA GLU A 74 7.08 10.42 12.87
C GLU A 74 6.03 11.53 12.81
N MET A 75 4.77 11.20 12.51
CA MET A 75 3.66 12.15 12.49
C MET A 75 3.41 12.78 13.86
N GLU A 76 3.46 12.00 14.95
CA GLU A 76 3.38 12.50 16.32
C GLU A 76 4.55 13.43 16.68
N TRP A 77 5.75 13.14 16.18
CA TRP A 77 6.92 14.00 16.36
C TRP A 77 6.76 15.33 15.62
N GLN A 78 6.31 15.29 14.37
CA GLN A 78 6.07 16.49 13.55
C GLN A 78 4.96 17.36 14.16
N ALA A 79 3.86 16.76 14.61
CA ALA A 79 2.76 17.48 15.26
C ALA A 79 3.21 18.23 16.52
N ARG A 80 4.07 17.61 17.34
CA ARG A 80 4.66 18.26 18.52
C ARG A 80 5.61 19.41 18.16
N ARG A 81 6.38 19.27 17.08
CA ARG A 81 7.36 20.28 16.63
C ARG A 81 6.70 21.51 16.00
N HIS A 82 5.54 21.36 15.37
CA HIS A 82 4.80 22.46 14.72
C HIS A 82 3.72 23.09 15.61
N GLY A 83 3.54 22.58 16.84
CA GLY A 83 2.62 23.11 17.85
C GLY A 83 3.25 24.11 18.84
N GLU A 84 4.51 24.51 18.62
CA GLU A 84 5.23 25.59 19.34
C GLU A 84 5.24 26.88 18.49
#